data_AF-A0A520EZ57-F1
#
_entry.id   AF-A0A520EZ57-F1
#
_cell.length_a   1.000
_cell.length_b   1.000
_cell.length_c   1.000
_cell.angle_alpha   90.00
_cell.angle_beta   90.00
_cell.angle_gamma   90.00
#
_symmetry.space_group_name_H-M   'P 1'
#
loop_
_entity.id
_entity.type
_entity.pdbx_description
1 polymer ?
#
loop_
_entity_poly.entity_id
_entity_poly.type
_entity_poly.pdbx_seq_one_letter_code
_entity_poly.pdbx_strand_id
1 'polypeptide(L)'
;MQSSHTFTAGSAVFDEHNLVSAAGLVPVLALAEQAGLSDLIDTHVDLASTRVPSGAANPTGKLTSIIGGMLTGADNIDDVDTIRAGGTPILFDQVYAPSTLGIFLREFTYGHSLQLGAVLRRHLIALAARTPLLPGIEDRAFLDIDSLLRPVYGHQKQGASYGHAKIAGRALLRKGLSPLVTTLSTANSAPVVAEMRLRAGKTGSG
;
A
#
# COMPACT_ATOMS: atom_id res chain seq x y z
N MET A 1 -12.98 40.57 21.86
CA MET A 1 -14.21 40.48 21.05
C MET A 1 -14.72 39.04 21.17
N GLN A 2 -15.83 38.79 21.86
CA GLN A 2 -16.41 37.46 22.01
C GLN A 2 -17.30 37.15 20.81
N SER A 3 -17.11 35.98 20.19
CA SER A 3 -17.98 35.47 19.11
C SER A 3 -19.23 34.83 19.70
N SER A 4 -20.40 35.17 19.15
CA SER A 4 -21.73 34.77 19.62
C SER A 4 -22.35 33.60 18.81
N HIS A 5 -21.56 32.88 18.02
CA HIS A 5 -22.08 31.79 17.19
C HIS A 5 -21.92 30.41 17.83
N THR A 6 -23.02 29.66 17.90
CA THR A 6 -23.02 28.23 18.25
C THR A 6 -22.76 27.42 16.98
N PHE A 7 -21.57 26.83 16.85
CA PHE A 7 -21.23 25.94 15.74
C PHE A 7 -22.08 24.66 15.83
N THR A 8 -22.72 24.27 14.72
CA THR A 8 -23.45 22.99 14.61
C THR A 8 -22.70 22.08 13.63
N ALA A 9 -22.93 20.76 13.68
CA ALA A 9 -22.19 19.78 12.86
C ALA A 9 -22.29 19.98 11.33
N GLY A 10 -23.17 20.87 10.85
CA GLY A 10 -23.28 21.29 9.45
C GLY A 10 -22.70 22.66 9.11
N SER A 11 -21.99 23.32 10.04
CA SER A 11 -21.52 24.71 9.86
C SER A 11 -20.10 24.85 9.32
N ALA A 12 -19.47 23.77 8.85
CA ALA A 12 -18.18 23.83 8.17
C ALA A 12 -18.41 23.74 6.66
N VAL A 13 -18.42 24.89 5.98
CA VAL A 13 -18.29 24.98 4.52
C VAL A 13 -16.86 25.37 4.26
N PHE A 14 -16.11 24.53 3.52
CA PHE A 14 -14.79 24.89 3.03
C PHE A 14 -14.96 25.51 1.64
N ASP A 15 -14.90 26.84 1.57
CA ASP A 15 -15.06 27.66 0.37
C ASP A 15 -13.72 28.19 -0.19
N GLU A 16 -12.60 27.71 0.37
CA GLU A 16 -11.25 28.08 -0.04
C GLU A 16 -10.91 27.48 -1.41
N HIS A 17 -10.59 28.34 -2.37
CA HIS A 17 -10.30 27.96 -3.74
C HIS A 17 -8.93 27.25 -3.87
N ASN A 18 -8.09 27.36 -2.85
CA ASN A 18 -6.81 26.65 -2.71
C ASN A 18 -6.93 25.33 -1.93
N LEU A 19 -8.14 24.88 -1.58
CA LEU A 19 -8.32 23.63 -0.84
C LEU A 19 -7.99 22.45 -1.74
N VAL A 20 -6.93 21.72 -1.38
CA VAL A 20 -6.52 20.51 -2.08
C VAL A 20 -6.93 19.31 -1.23
N SER A 21 -7.75 18.44 -1.81
CA SER A 21 -8.09 17.14 -1.20
C SER A 21 -6.81 16.39 -0.83
N ALA A 22 -6.78 15.81 0.37
CA ALA A 22 -5.65 15.05 0.88
C ALA A 22 -4.30 15.78 0.91
N ALA A 23 -4.27 17.09 1.20
CA ALA A 23 -3.03 17.86 1.39
C ALA A 23 -2.05 17.23 2.42
N GLY A 24 -2.55 16.44 3.38
CA GLY A 24 -1.73 15.64 4.30
C GLY A 24 -0.86 14.57 3.62
N LEU A 25 -1.12 14.24 2.36
CA LEU A 25 -0.30 13.33 1.57
C LEU A 25 1.08 13.94 1.25
N VAL A 26 1.18 15.27 1.11
CA VAL A 26 2.44 15.97 0.80
C VAL A 26 3.55 15.66 1.80
N PRO A 27 3.38 15.88 3.13
CA PRO A 27 4.43 15.53 4.09
C PRO A 27 4.70 14.02 4.19
N VAL A 28 3.71 13.16 3.92
CA VAL A 28 3.89 11.71 3.93
C VAL A 28 4.77 11.25 2.76
N LEU A 29 4.48 11.71 1.54
CA LEU A 29 5.29 11.41 0.37
C LEU A 29 6.67 12.06 0.45
N ALA A 30 6.79 13.27 1.02
CA ALA A 30 8.08 13.90 1.25
C ALA A 30 8.96 13.07 2.20
N LEU A 31 8.39 12.51 3.28
CA LEU A 31 9.12 11.59 4.16
C LEU A 31 9.51 10.31 3.43
N ALA A 32 8.62 9.76 2.60
CA ALA A 32 8.91 8.57 1.80
C ALA A 32 10.08 8.81 0.82
N GLU A 33 10.13 9.95 0.15
CA GLU A 33 11.24 10.32 -0.73
C GLU A 33 12.54 10.55 0.03
N GLN A 34 12.47 11.21 1.18
CA GLN A 34 13.63 11.36 2.06
C GLN A 34 14.18 10.03 2.60
N ALA A 35 13.33 9.00 2.67
CA ALA A 35 13.70 7.62 2.99
C ALA A 35 13.98 6.77 1.72
N GLY A 36 14.11 7.40 0.56
CA GLY A 36 14.56 6.79 -0.69
C GLY A 36 13.54 5.88 -1.38
N LEU A 37 12.24 6.08 -1.18
CA LEU A 37 11.22 5.20 -1.76
C LEU A 37 11.35 5.11 -3.29
N SER A 38 11.45 6.25 -3.99
CA SER A 38 11.57 6.25 -5.46
C SER A 38 12.83 5.52 -5.93
N ASP A 39 13.98 5.80 -5.34
CA ASP A 39 15.25 5.14 -5.68
C ASP A 39 15.17 3.62 -5.45
N LEU A 40 14.54 3.19 -4.35
CA LEU A 40 14.36 1.78 -4.04
C LEU A 40 13.44 1.10 -5.06
N ILE A 41 12.37 1.77 -5.50
CA ILE A 41 11.48 1.25 -6.54
C ILE A 41 12.23 1.13 -7.86
N ASP A 42 12.89 2.20 -8.31
CA ASP A 42 13.67 2.21 -9.56
C ASP A 42 14.78 1.14 -9.57
N THR A 43 15.39 0.87 -8.42
CA THR A 43 16.48 -0.11 -8.31
C THR A 43 15.98 -1.56 -8.27
N HIS A 44 14.81 -1.81 -7.68
CA HIS A 44 14.39 -3.18 -7.31
C HIS A 44 13.14 -3.68 -8.01
N VAL A 45 12.39 -2.81 -8.69
CA VAL A 45 11.19 -3.20 -9.44
C VAL A 45 11.51 -3.17 -10.92
N ASP A 46 11.64 -4.35 -11.50
CA ASP A 46 11.93 -4.53 -12.92
C ASP A 46 10.82 -5.37 -13.58
N LEU A 47 10.23 -4.80 -14.62
CA LEU A 47 9.25 -5.41 -15.49
C LEU A 47 9.89 -5.66 -16.87
N ALA A 48 10.86 -6.57 -16.92
CA ALA A 48 11.66 -6.89 -18.11
C ALA A 48 10.85 -7.29 -19.36
N SER A 49 9.60 -7.70 -19.19
CA SER A 49 8.66 -7.96 -20.29
C SER A 49 7.28 -7.46 -19.92
N THR A 50 6.58 -6.85 -20.88
CA THR A 50 5.21 -6.36 -20.72
C THR A 50 4.31 -6.87 -21.83
N ARG A 51 3.02 -7.00 -21.53
CA ARG A 51 1.98 -7.33 -22.52
C ARG A 51 1.68 -6.13 -23.41
N VAL A 52 1.82 -4.92 -22.88
CA VAL A 52 1.69 -3.68 -23.66
C VAL A 52 2.88 -2.75 -23.42
N PRO A 53 3.29 -1.94 -24.42
CA PRO A 53 4.46 -1.06 -24.28
C PRO A 53 4.37 -0.08 -23.11
N SER A 54 3.18 0.47 -22.83
CA SER A 54 2.96 1.38 -21.70
C SER A 54 2.96 0.69 -20.34
N GLY A 55 3.00 -0.65 -20.30
CA GLY A 55 2.86 -1.48 -19.11
C GLY A 55 3.97 -1.28 -18.09
N ALA A 56 5.18 -0.94 -18.52
CA ALA A 56 6.33 -0.71 -17.63
C ALA A 56 6.85 0.73 -17.66
N ALA A 57 6.23 1.64 -18.43
CA ALA A 57 6.66 3.03 -18.44
C ALA A 57 6.49 3.68 -17.06
N ASN A 58 7.49 4.40 -16.57
CA ASN A 58 7.49 5.15 -15.30
C ASN A 58 6.97 4.33 -14.10
N PRO A 59 7.60 3.19 -13.75
CA PRO A 59 7.10 2.30 -12.70
C PRO A 59 7.03 2.99 -11.34
N THR A 60 8.03 3.82 -11.02
CA THR A 60 8.10 4.60 -9.78
C THR A 60 6.93 5.56 -9.63
N GLY A 61 6.70 6.44 -10.61
CA GLY A 61 5.57 7.37 -10.57
C GLY A 61 4.22 6.65 -10.43
N LYS A 62 4.04 5.50 -11.11
CA LYS A 62 2.81 4.71 -11.01
C LYS A 62 2.64 4.03 -9.65
N LEU A 63 3.71 3.45 -9.09
CA LEU A 63 3.67 2.82 -7.77
C LEU A 63 3.42 3.84 -6.66
N THR A 64 4.12 4.98 -6.69
CA THR A 64 3.91 6.06 -5.73
C THR A 64 2.49 6.64 -5.84
N SER A 65 1.90 6.70 -7.04
CA SER A 65 0.50 7.09 -7.22
C SER A 65 -0.48 6.09 -6.60
N ILE A 66 -0.22 4.79 -6.74
CA ILE A 66 -1.06 3.75 -6.12
C ILE A 66 -0.95 3.83 -4.59
N ILE A 67 0.27 3.98 -4.06
CA ILE A 67 0.50 4.17 -2.62
C ILE A 67 -0.23 5.42 -2.13
N GLY A 68 -0.11 6.54 -2.84
CA GLY A 68 -0.81 7.78 -2.54
C GLY A 68 -2.33 7.59 -2.52
N GLY A 69 -2.89 6.94 -3.55
CA GLY A 69 -4.31 6.58 -3.59
C GLY A 69 -4.74 5.77 -2.36
N MET A 70 -4.01 4.71 -2.02
CA MET A 70 -4.29 3.87 -0.85
C MET A 70 -4.25 4.66 0.46
N LEU A 71 -3.27 5.57 0.62
CA LEU A 71 -3.19 6.46 1.79
C LEU A 71 -4.37 7.42 1.89
N THR A 72 -4.99 7.76 0.76
CA THR A 72 -6.21 8.57 0.70
C THR A 72 -7.51 7.78 0.77
N GLY A 73 -7.44 6.46 1.00
CA GLY A 73 -8.61 5.59 1.15
C GLY A 73 -9.10 4.93 -0.14
N ALA A 74 -8.26 4.82 -1.18
CA ALA A 74 -8.62 4.09 -2.38
C ALA A 74 -8.73 2.58 -2.11
N ASP A 75 -9.93 2.02 -2.29
CA ASP A 75 -10.22 0.59 -2.14
C ASP A 75 -10.31 -0.13 -3.50
N ASN A 76 -10.54 0.64 -4.57
CA ASN A 76 -10.53 0.16 -5.95
C ASN A 76 -9.66 1.08 -6.85
N ILE A 77 -9.45 0.66 -8.11
CA ILE A 77 -8.56 1.39 -9.03
C ILE A 77 -9.10 2.77 -9.43
N ASP A 78 -10.43 2.91 -9.50
CA ASP A 78 -11.08 4.15 -9.88
C ASP A 78 -10.98 5.20 -8.75
N ASP A 79 -10.92 4.77 -7.49
CA ASP A 79 -10.76 5.66 -6.32
C ASP A 79 -9.45 6.44 -6.34
N VAL A 80 -8.43 5.94 -7.06
CA VAL A 80 -7.15 6.65 -7.24
C VAL A 80 -7.33 7.96 -8.02
N ASP A 81 -8.46 8.16 -8.72
CA ASP A 81 -8.76 9.46 -9.34
C ASP A 81 -8.88 10.59 -8.29
N THR A 82 -9.08 10.28 -7.01
CA THR A 82 -9.10 11.27 -5.91
C THR A 82 -7.79 12.05 -5.80
N ILE A 83 -6.63 11.39 -5.96
CA ILE A 83 -5.32 12.08 -5.97
C ILE A 83 -5.09 12.87 -7.27
N ARG A 84 -5.89 12.61 -8.31
CA ARG A 84 -5.89 13.36 -9.57
C ARG A 84 -6.85 14.54 -9.57
N ALA A 85 -7.99 14.42 -8.92
CA ALA A 85 -8.99 15.49 -8.81
C ALA A 85 -8.45 16.73 -8.09
N GLY A 86 -7.53 16.55 -7.13
CA GLY A 86 -6.78 17.63 -6.47
C GLY A 86 -5.40 17.90 -7.07
N GLY A 87 -5.05 17.22 -8.17
CA GLY A 87 -3.73 17.25 -8.79
C GLY A 87 -3.48 18.54 -9.55
N THR A 88 -3.04 19.58 -8.85
CA THR A 88 -2.54 20.80 -9.51
C THR A 88 -1.06 20.61 -9.89
N PRO A 89 -0.59 21.18 -11.02
CA PRO A 89 0.84 21.15 -11.39
C PRO A 89 1.77 21.81 -10.34
N ILE A 90 1.22 22.50 -9.36
CA ILE A 90 1.95 23.08 -8.23
C ILE A 90 2.36 22.01 -7.22
N LEU A 91 1.55 20.94 -7.09
CA LEU A 91 1.75 19.88 -6.09
C LEU A 91 2.21 18.56 -6.71
N PHE A 92 1.91 18.31 -7.99
CA PHE A 92 2.24 17.06 -8.66
C PHE A 92 2.78 17.32 -10.06
N ASP A 93 4.00 16.84 -10.31
CA ASP A 93 4.62 16.92 -11.64
C ASP A 93 3.99 15.95 -12.65
N GLN A 94 3.43 14.83 -12.16
CA GLN A 94 2.79 13.82 -12.99
C GLN A 94 1.60 13.20 -12.25
N VAL A 95 0.49 13.01 -12.97
CA VAL A 95 -0.68 12.30 -12.45
C VAL A 95 -1.15 11.25 -13.44
N TYR A 96 -1.44 10.05 -12.95
CA TYR A 96 -1.83 8.92 -13.77
C TYR A 96 -3.34 8.67 -13.68
N ALA A 97 -3.96 8.43 -14.84
CA ALA A 97 -5.35 7.96 -14.87
C ALA A 97 -5.47 6.54 -14.27
N PRO A 98 -6.60 6.21 -13.62
CA PRO A 98 -6.89 4.85 -13.13
C PRO A 98 -6.63 3.75 -14.15
N SER A 99 -7.00 3.97 -15.42
CA SER A 99 -6.77 3.01 -16.51
C SER A 99 -5.29 2.73 -16.76
N THR A 100 -4.43 3.76 -16.68
CA THR A 100 -2.98 3.65 -16.83
C THR A 100 -2.35 2.85 -15.69
N LEU A 101 -2.78 3.12 -14.45
CA LEU A 101 -2.34 2.37 -13.27
C LEU A 101 -2.83 0.91 -13.32
N GLY A 102 -4.07 0.69 -13.79
CA GLY A 102 -4.61 -0.64 -14.01
C GLY A 102 -3.86 -1.43 -15.08
N ILE A 103 -3.41 -0.80 -16.16
CA ILE A 103 -2.55 -1.45 -17.17
C ILE A 103 -1.24 -1.92 -16.51
N PHE A 104 -0.60 -1.03 -15.75
CA PHE A 104 0.63 -1.34 -15.01
C PHE A 104 0.45 -2.52 -14.04
N LEU A 105 -0.60 -2.50 -13.21
CA LEU A 105 -0.91 -3.58 -12.28
C LEU A 105 -1.18 -4.93 -12.96
N ARG A 106 -1.67 -4.94 -14.22
CA ARG A 106 -1.90 -6.19 -14.96
C ARG A 106 -0.59 -6.86 -15.39
N GLU A 107 0.52 -6.14 -15.45
CA GLU A 107 1.85 -6.69 -15.72
C GLU A 107 2.45 -7.39 -14.49
N PHE A 108 1.88 -7.18 -13.30
CA PHE A 108 2.40 -7.79 -12.08
C PHE A 108 2.23 -9.31 -12.08
N THR A 109 3.30 -9.97 -11.69
CA THR A 109 3.34 -11.41 -11.42
C THR A 109 3.76 -11.61 -9.97
N TYR A 110 3.71 -12.86 -9.50
CA TYR A 110 4.24 -13.21 -8.19
C TYR A 110 5.71 -12.77 -7.99
N GLY A 111 6.54 -12.79 -9.04
CA GLY A 111 7.92 -12.30 -8.96
C GLY A 111 7.99 -10.80 -8.62
N HIS A 112 7.11 -10.00 -9.23
CA HIS A 112 7.02 -8.57 -8.95
C HIS A 112 6.52 -8.30 -7.53
N SER A 113 5.66 -9.15 -6.96
CA SER A 113 5.31 -9.05 -5.53
C SER A 113 6.51 -9.29 -4.61
N LEU A 114 7.45 -10.16 -4.98
CA LEU A 114 8.69 -10.36 -4.22
C LEU A 114 9.65 -9.18 -4.34
N GLN A 115 9.72 -8.55 -5.52
CA GLN A 115 10.45 -7.30 -5.73
C GLN A 115 9.89 -6.17 -4.84
N LEU A 116 8.56 -6.01 -4.78
CA LEU A 116 7.92 -5.05 -3.86
C LEU A 116 8.23 -5.36 -2.39
N GLY A 117 8.28 -6.64 -2.00
CA GLY A 117 8.73 -7.02 -0.65
C GLY A 117 10.18 -6.60 -0.39
N ALA A 118 11.06 -6.67 -1.40
CA ALA A 118 12.44 -6.18 -1.29
C ALA A 118 12.53 -4.66 -1.12
N VAL A 119 11.64 -3.89 -1.76
CA VAL A 119 11.46 -2.45 -1.54
C VAL A 119 10.98 -2.19 -0.12
N LEU A 120 9.90 -2.85 0.32
CA LEU A 120 9.32 -2.69 1.66
C LEU A 120 10.36 -2.85 2.76
N ARG A 121 11.13 -3.94 2.77
CA ARG A 121 12.15 -4.19 3.81
C ARG A 121 13.21 -3.11 3.87
N ARG A 122 13.71 -2.67 2.71
CA ARG A 122 14.76 -1.64 2.63
C ARG A 122 14.22 -0.28 3.04
N HIS A 123 13.02 0.05 2.58
CA HIS A 123 12.37 1.30 2.92
C HIS A 123 12.04 1.38 4.40
N LEU A 124 11.60 0.28 5.03
CA LEU A 124 11.37 0.22 6.47
C LEU A 124 12.64 0.49 7.28
N ILE A 125 13.78 -0.09 6.87
CA ILE A 125 15.08 0.18 7.50
C ILE A 125 15.45 1.66 7.34
N ALA A 126 15.28 2.22 6.13
CA ALA A 126 15.57 3.62 5.86
C ALA A 126 14.66 4.57 6.67
N LEU A 127 13.38 4.25 6.82
CA LEU A 127 12.44 4.98 7.66
C LEU A 127 12.85 4.94 9.13
N ALA A 128 13.18 3.76 9.66
CA ALA A 128 13.60 3.60 11.06
C ALA A 128 14.91 4.35 11.38
N ALA A 129 15.77 4.59 10.38
CA ALA A 129 16.96 5.43 10.54
C ALA A 129 16.65 6.93 10.61
N ARG A 130 15.47 7.36 10.14
CA ARG A 130 15.07 8.78 10.07
C ARG A 130 14.03 9.15 11.12
N THR A 131 13.21 8.20 11.56
CA THR A 131 12.12 8.42 12.49
C THR A 131 12.15 7.39 13.62
N PRO A 132 11.71 7.75 14.84
CA PRO A 132 11.57 6.80 15.93
C PRO A 132 10.35 5.91 15.67
N LEU A 133 10.45 5.00 14.69
CA LEU A 133 9.34 4.17 14.23
C LEU A 133 8.94 3.09 15.26
N LEU A 134 9.93 2.52 15.95
CA LEU A 134 9.77 1.47 16.97
C LEU A 134 10.57 1.83 18.24
N PRO A 135 10.22 2.91 18.97
CA PRO A 135 10.91 3.29 20.20
C PRO A 135 10.85 2.15 21.24
N GLY A 136 11.98 1.85 21.90
CA GLY A 136 12.08 0.78 22.89
C GLY A 136 12.26 -0.63 22.30
N ILE A 137 12.59 -0.74 21.00
CA ILE A 137 12.84 -2.02 20.33
C ILE A 137 14.08 -2.73 20.89
N GLU A 138 15.04 -1.96 21.39
CA GLU A 138 16.26 -2.40 22.08
C GLU A 138 15.98 -3.12 23.39
N ASP A 139 14.87 -2.79 24.06
CA ASP A 139 14.47 -3.43 25.31
C ASP A 139 13.63 -4.69 25.03
N ARG A 140 12.55 -4.52 24.24
CA ARG A 140 11.63 -5.60 23.91
C ARG A 140 10.78 -5.27 22.67
N ALA A 141 10.77 -6.22 21.73
CA ALA A 141 9.87 -6.22 20.59
C ALA A 141 8.87 -7.37 20.68
N PHE A 142 7.65 -7.13 20.20
CA PHE A 142 6.66 -8.16 19.91
C PHE A 142 6.68 -8.44 18.41
N LEU A 143 6.73 -9.72 18.06
CA LEU A 143 6.69 -10.21 16.70
C LEU A 143 5.42 -11.02 16.53
N ASP A 144 4.56 -10.57 15.62
CA ASP A 144 3.37 -11.33 15.24
C ASP A 144 3.49 -11.76 13.78
N ILE A 145 3.15 -13.03 13.53
CA ILE A 145 3.22 -13.64 12.22
C ILE A 145 1.87 -14.30 11.96
N ASP A 146 1.05 -13.56 11.23
CA ASP A 146 -0.28 -14.02 10.87
C ASP A 146 -0.31 -14.51 9.45
N SER A 147 -1.01 -15.62 9.27
CA SER A 147 -1.42 -16.05 7.95
C SER A 147 -2.91 -16.30 7.89
N LEU A 148 -3.46 -16.11 6.70
CA LEU A 148 -4.86 -16.36 6.44
C LEU A 148 -5.03 -16.87 5.03
N LEU A 149 -6.12 -17.61 4.77
CA LEU A 149 -6.50 -17.98 3.42
C LEU A 149 -7.49 -16.94 2.88
N ARG A 150 -7.04 -16.11 1.94
CA ARG A 150 -7.91 -15.16 1.23
C ARG A 150 -8.48 -15.82 -0.02
N PRO A 151 -9.82 -15.97 -0.11
CA PRO A 151 -10.47 -16.55 -1.27
C PRO A 151 -10.23 -15.72 -2.52
N VAL A 152 -9.98 -16.39 -3.64
CA VAL A 152 -9.86 -15.72 -4.95
C VAL A 152 -10.65 -16.49 -6.00
N TYR A 153 -11.15 -15.75 -6.99
CA TYR A 153 -11.97 -16.28 -8.07
C TYR A 153 -11.26 -16.10 -9.42
N GLY A 154 -11.56 -16.99 -10.37
CA GLY A 154 -10.96 -17.01 -11.70
C GLY A 154 -9.90 -18.10 -11.87
N HIS A 155 -9.87 -18.70 -13.06
CA HIS A 155 -8.93 -19.78 -13.39
C HIS A 155 -7.49 -19.28 -13.54
N GLN A 156 -7.32 -18.07 -14.08
CA GLN A 156 -6.02 -17.45 -14.37
C GLN A 156 -5.37 -16.75 -13.17
N LYS A 157 -5.94 -16.81 -11.95
CA LYS A 157 -5.32 -16.23 -10.76
C LYS A 157 -4.02 -16.97 -10.44
N GLN A 158 -2.88 -16.33 -10.71
CA GLN A 158 -1.55 -16.87 -10.45
C GLN A 158 -1.36 -17.19 -8.96
N GLY A 159 -0.71 -18.31 -8.66
CA GLY A 159 -0.41 -18.75 -7.28
C GLY A 159 -1.62 -19.27 -6.49
N ALA A 160 -2.84 -19.06 -6.97
CA ALA A 160 -4.05 -19.51 -6.30
C ALA A 160 -4.15 -21.04 -6.30
N SER A 161 -4.36 -21.62 -5.12
CA SER A 161 -4.52 -23.06 -4.95
C SER A 161 -5.51 -23.36 -3.83
N TYR A 162 -5.96 -24.61 -3.76
CA TYR A 162 -6.86 -25.04 -2.71
C TYR A 162 -6.10 -25.21 -1.39
N GLY A 163 -6.51 -24.44 -0.38
CA GLY A 163 -6.02 -24.49 0.99
C GLY A 163 -7.11 -24.88 1.97
N HIS A 164 -6.72 -25.32 3.16
CA HIS A 164 -7.66 -25.60 4.24
C HIS A 164 -8.30 -24.32 4.76
N ALA A 165 -9.62 -24.34 4.92
CA ALA A 165 -10.41 -23.31 5.57
C ALA A 165 -11.39 -23.94 6.55
N LYS A 166 -11.77 -23.18 7.58
CA LYS A 166 -12.84 -23.55 8.51
C LYS A 166 -13.96 -22.52 8.39
N ILE A 167 -15.14 -22.95 7.95
CA ILE A 167 -16.34 -22.11 7.85
C ILE A 167 -17.41 -22.74 8.73
N ALA A 168 -17.94 -21.98 9.69
CA ALA A 168 -18.95 -22.44 10.65
C ALA A 168 -18.58 -23.80 11.30
N GLY A 169 -17.32 -23.96 11.71
CA GLY A 169 -16.84 -25.19 12.36
C GLY A 169 -16.42 -26.32 11.42
N ARG A 170 -16.80 -26.28 10.13
CA ARG A 170 -16.50 -27.36 9.16
C ARG A 170 -15.21 -27.09 8.41
N ALA A 171 -14.37 -28.11 8.31
CA ALA A 171 -13.17 -28.07 7.47
C ALA A 171 -13.57 -28.25 6.00
N LEU A 172 -13.05 -27.39 5.13
CA LEU A 172 -13.21 -27.49 3.68
C LEU A 172 -11.92 -27.05 2.98
N LEU A 173 -11.82 -27.36 1.70
CA LEU A 173 -10.81 -26.78 0.81
C LEU A 173 -11.40 -25.58 0.08
N ARG A 174 -10.68 -24.46 0.08
CA ARG A 174 -11.08 -23.25 -0.64
C ARG A 174 -9.94 -22.76 -1.52
N LYS A 175 -10.24 -22.41 -2.76
CA LYS A 175 -9.26 -21.79 -3.66
C LYS A 175 -8.94 -20.39 -3.14
N GLY A 176 -7.65 -20.13 -2.88
CA GLY A 176 -7.22 -18.89 -2.29
C GLY A 176 -5.74 -18.61 -2.49
N LEU A 177 -5.34 -17.44 -2.01
CA LEU A 177 -3.96 -17.08 -1.73
C LEU A 177 -3.79 -17.05 -0.21
N SER A 178 -2.58 -17.32 0.27
CA SER A 178 -2.26 -17.27 1.69
C SER A 178 -1.28 -16.13 1.98
N PRO A 179 -1.75 -14.89 2.20
CA PRO A 179 -0.90 -13.84 2.73
C PRO A 179 -0.30 -14.28 4.06
N LEU A 180 0.99 -14.03 4.22
CA LEU A 180 1.72 -14.07 5.48
C LEU A 180 2.16 -12.63 5.76
N VAL A 181 1.71 -12.09 6.89
CA VAL A 181 2.04 -10.74 7.32
C VAL A 181 2.85 -10.86 8.60
N THR A 182 3.99 -10.19 8.62
CA THR A 182 4.79 -10.05 9.83
C THR A 182 4.66 -8.63 10.33
N THR A 183 4.28 -8.48 11.60
CA THR A 183 4.24 -7.18 12.26
C THR A 183 5.21 -7.13 13.43
N LEU A 184 5.77 -5.94 13.65
CA LEU A 184 6.63 -5.62 14.78
C LEU A 184 5.99 -4.50 15.59
N SER A 185 5.98 -4.64 16.91
CA SER A 185 5.59 -3.56 17.82
C SER A 185 6.47 -3.54 19.06
N THR A 186 6.40 -2.45 19.82
CA THR A 186 7.03 -2.34 21.15
C THR A 186 5.96 -1.99 22.18
N ALA A 187 6.34 -1.88 23.45
CA ALA A 187 5.41 -1.37 24.47
C ALA A 187 4.95 0.08 24.18
N ASN A 188 5.68 0.81 23.34
CA ASN A 188 5.50 2.25 23.10
C ASN A 188 5.09 2.56 21.66
N SER A 189 4.86 1.56 20.80
CA SER A 189 4.56 1.76 19.39
C SER A 189 3.44 0.84 18.90
N ALA A 190 2.64 1.36 17.97
CA ALA A 190 1.67 0.55 17.25
C ALA A 190 2.38 -0.46 16.33
N PRO A 191 1.72 -1.58 15.96
CA PRO A 191 2.30 -2.54 15.04
C PRO A 191 2.64 -1.93 13.67
N VAL A 192 3.85 -2.21 13.21
CA VAL A 192 4.36 -1.86 11.88
C VAL A 192 4.51 -3.13 11.06
N VAL A 193 4.07 -3.11 9.80
CA VAL A 193 4.25 -4.23 8.88
C VAL A 193 5.72 -4.32 8.49
N ALA A 194 6.39 -5.38 8.95
CA ALA A 194 7.80 -5.65 8.67
C ALA A 194 8.02 -6.38 7.34
N GLU A 195 7.09 -7.26 6.98
CA GLU A 195 7.11 -8.03 5.74
C GLU A 195 5.68 -8.44 5.38
N MET A 196 5.40 -8.53 4.08
CA MET A 196 4.20 -9.19 3.58
C MET A 196 4.55 -10.08 2.40
N ARG A 197 4.19 -11.37 2.49
CA ARG A 197 4.39 -12.35 1.43
C ARG A 197 3.09 -12.96 0.98
N LEU A 198 2.80 -12.88 -0.30
CA LEU A 198 1.64 -13.51 -0.91
C LEU A 198 1.96 -14.97 -1.27
N ARG A 199 1.46 -15.96 -0.53
CA ARG A 199 1.80 -17.38 -0.78
C ARG A 199 0.65 -18.12 -1.47
N ALA A 200 0.92 -19.34 -1.90
CA ALA A 200 -0.09 -20.20 -2.48
C ALA A 200 -1.14 -20.58 -1.43
N GLY A 201 -2.41 -20.73 -1.81
CA GLY A 201 -3.48 -21.12 -0.88
C GLY A 201 -3.22 -22.44 -0.14
N LYS A 202 -2.53 -23.40 -0.77
CA LYS A 202 -2.12 -24.67 -0.14
C LYS A 202 -1.05 -24.55 0.94
N THR A 203 -0.49 -23.36 1.17
CA THR A 203 0.57 -23.16 2.17
C THR A 203 -0.01 -23.25 3.59
N GLY A 204 0.72 -23.91 4.49
CA GLY A 204 0.36 -24.04 5.90
C GLY A 204 0.31 -22.69 6.62
N SER A 205 -0.49 -22.64 7.69
CA SER A 205 -0.74 -21.42 8.45
C SER A 205 0.36 -21.05 9.45
N GLY A 206 1.38 -21.90 9.60
CA GLY A 206 2.23 -21.94 10.80
C GLY A 206 1.78 -23.06 11.72
#